data_AF-A0A7S4HC11-F1
#
_entry.id   AF-A0A7S4HC11-F1
#
_cell.length_a   1.000
_cell.length_b   1.000
_cell.length_c   1.000
_cell.angle_alpha   90.00
_cell.angle_beta   90.00
_cell.angle_gamma   90.00
#
_symmetry.space_group_name_H-M   'P 1'
#
loop_
_entity.id
_entity.type
_entity.pdbx_description
1 polymer ?
#
loop_
_entity_poly.entity_id
_entity_poly.type
_entity_poly.pdbx_seq_one_letter_code
_entity_poly.pdbx_strand_id
1 'polypeptide(L)'
;MGYGFVVLVIVAAYTANLATLMSDRNRMELAVSSMDDLDSSAGRAPSTCISPDFYEHLSPAISRRYPGLRYEVTRTPVQTLATGLRCDAYLTYNRPLEMANSETCWLHTIGQAVFGSEAGWVSRLGSGCVSLPINAAMLELKWNGEMDELYSRYMGRPPFCTVPSTAERRRLVA
;
A
#
# COMPACT_ATOMS: atom_id res chain seq x y z
N MET A 1 -11.97 34.60 -47.52
CA MET A 1 -11.97 33.16 -47.17
C MET A 1 -10.94 32.75 -46.10
N GLY A 2 -9.97 33.59 -45.70
CA GLY A 2 -8.93 33.20 -44.73
C GLY A 2 -9.39 33.02 -43.27
N TYR A 3 -10.42 33.75 -42.82
CA TYR A 3 -10.85 33.73 -41.42
C TYR A 3 -11.40 32.38 -40.94
N GLY A 4 -12.10 31.64 -41.80
CA GLY A 4 -12.61 30.31 -41.44
C GLY A 4 -11.50 29.29 -41.20
N PHE A 5 -10.43 29.35 -42.00
CA PHE A 5 -9.26 28.49 -41.82
C PHE A 5 -8.52 28.78 -40.51
N VAL A 6 -8.35 30.06 -40.17
CA VAL A 6 -7.70 30.48 -38.90
C VAL A 6 -8.49 30.00 -37.68
N VAL A 7 -9.81 30.14 -37.68
CA VAL A 7 -10.65 29.66 -36.57
C VAL A 7 -10.55 28.14 -36.42
N LEU A 8 -10.54 27.40 -37.54
CA LEU A 8 -10.44 25.94 -37.53
C LEU A 8 -9.08 25.47 -36.97
N VAL A 9 -7.99 26.14 -37.34
CA VAL A 9 -6.65 25.87 -36.78
C VAL A 9 -6.60 26.15 -35.27
N ILE A 10 -7.19 27.25 -34.80
CA ILE A 10 -7.22 27.57 -33.36
C ILE A 10 -8.01 26.52 -32.58
N VAL A 11 -9.19 26.13 -33.07
CA VAL A 11 -10.02 25.10 -32.42
C VAL A 11 -9.30 23.76 -32.40
N ALA A 12 -8.67 23.36 -33.51
CA ALA A 12 -7.90 22.11 -33.60
C ALA A 12 -6.68 22.10 -32.67
N ALA A 13 -5.96 23.24 -32.55
CA ALA A 13 -4.84 23.36 -31.63
C ALA A 13 -5.29 23.28 -30.17
N TYR A 14 -6.44 23.89 -29.83
CA TYR A 14 -7.01 23.82 -28.50
C TYR A 14 -7.46 22.39 -28.14
N THR A 15 -8.17 21.69 -29.03
CA THR A 15 -8.57 20.30 -28.79
C THR A 15 -7.37 19.36 -28.75
N ALA A 16 -6.33 19.58 -29.56
CA ALA A 16 -5.10 18.80 -29.48
C ALA A 16 -4.41 18.98 -28.12
N ASN A 17 -4.29 20.22 -27.63
CA ASN A 17 -3.72 20.50 -26.30
C ASN A 17 -4.58 19.94 -25.16
N LEU A 18 -5.91 19.99 -25.28
CA LEU A 18 -6.81 19.40 -24.30
C LEU A 18 -6.68 17.87 -24.29
N ALA A 19 -6.60 17.27 -25.48
CA ALA A 19 -6.45 15.83 -25.64
C ALA A 19 -5.11 15.33 -25.12
N THR A 20 -4.00 16.03 -25.38
CA THR A 20 -2.70 15.71 -24.78
C THR A 20 -2.73 15.89 -23.28
N LEU A 21 -3.32 16.97 -22.76
CA LEU A 21 -3.44 17.17 -21.31
C LEU A 21 -4.28 16.07 -20.64
N MET A 22 -5.38 15.63 -21.24
CA MET A 22 -6.19 14.52 -20.73
C MET A 22 -5.47 13.18 -20.85
N SER A 23 -4.76 12.94 -21.96
CA SER A 23 -3.97 11.72 -22.18
C SER A 23 -2.79 11.63 -21.20
N ASP A 24 -2.12 12.74 -20.93
CA ASP A 24 -1.01 12.80 -19.96
C ASP A 24 -1.52 12.71 -18.52
N ARG A 25 -2.69 13.30 -18.19
CA ARG A 25 -3.28 13.15 -16.85
C ARG A 25 -3.63 11.70 -16.52
N ASN A 26 -4.16 10.95 -17.48
CA ASN A 26 -4.45 9.53 -17.30
C ASN A 26 -3.19 8.64 -17.26
N ARG A 27 -2.04 9.15 -17.74
CA ARG A 27 -0.73 8.45 -17.67
C ARG A 27 0.13 8.89 -16.48
N MET A 28 -0.13 10.07 -15.90
CA MET A 28 0.61 10.61 -14.76
C MET A 28 0.15 10.06 -13.41
N GLU A 29 -0.95 9.31 -13.35
CA GLU A 29 -0.98 8.17 -12.44
C GLU A 29 0.06 7.17 -12.96
N LEU A 30 1.35 7.46 -12.71
CA LEU A 30 2.37 6.42 -12.69
C LEU A 30 1.89 5.45 -11.63
N ALA A 31 1.11 4.48 -12.08
CA ALA A 31 0.65 3.35 -11.31
C ALA A 31 1.94 2.66 -10.87
N VAL A 32 2.41 3.01 -9.69
CA VAL A 32 3.42 2.24 -8.99
C VAL A 32 2.89 0.81 -9.03
N SER A 33 3.56 -0.04 -9.78
CA SER A 33 3.10 -1.41 -10.02
C SER A 33 3.95 -2.40 -9.23
N SER A 34 5.17 -1.99 -8.92
CA SER A 34 6.16 -2.76 -8.17
C SER A 34 7.01 -1.86 -7.27
N MET A 35 7.77 -2.50 -6.37
CA MET A 35 8.76 -1.78 -5.58
C MET A 35 10.01 -1.40 -6.39
N ASP A 36 10.25 -2.05 -7.53
CA ASP A 36 11.33 -1.68 -8.47
C ASP A 36 11.02 -0.34 -9.15
N ASP A 37 9.74 -0.04 -9.40
CA ASP A 37 9.30 1.26 -9.92
C ASP A 37 9.59 2.39 -8.92
N LEU A 38 9.40 2.09 -7.62
CA LEU A 38 9.70 3.03 -6.54
C LEU A 38 11.20 3.25 -6.39
N ASP A 39 12.00 2.19 -6.48
CA ASP A 39 13.47 2.25 -6.38
C ASP A 39 14.10 2.98 -7.58
N SER A 40 13.62 2.71 -8.79
CA SER A 40 14.09 3.39 -10.01
C SER A 40 13.66 4.86 -10.11
N SER A 41 12.65 5.28 -9.33
CA SER A 41 12.17 6.66 -9.25
C SER A 41 13.03 7.59 -8.37
N ALA A 42 14.24 7.17 -7.98
CA ALA A 42 15.18 7.76 -7.01
C ALA A 42 15.53 9.27 -7.11
N GLY A 43 14.93 10.04 -8.03
CA GLY A 43 15.05 11.49 -8.16
C GLY A 43 13.79 12.30 -7.83
N ARG A 44 12.63 11.67 -7.57
CA ARG A 44 11.40 12.35 -7.11
C ARG A 44 11.29 12.27 -5.58
N ALA A 45 10.62 13.26 -4.99
CA ALA A 45 10.38 13.39 -3.54
C ALA A 45 9.72 12.11 -2.95
N PRO A 46 9.73 11.89 -1.62
CA PRO A 46 9.60 10.56 -1.03
C PRO A 46 8.33 9.85 -1.51
N SER A 47 8.53 8.77 -2.27
CA SER A 47 7.44 8.03 -2.89
C SER A 47 6.86 6.96 -1.95
N THR A 48 7.44 6.75 -0.76
CA THR A 48 7.04 5.66 0.15
C THR A 48 7.02 6.08 1.62
N CYS A 49 5.96 5.75 2.33
CA CYS A 49 5.85 5.87 3.79
C CYS A 49 6.14 4.53 4.47
N ILE A 50 6.71 4.56 5.68
CA ILE A 50 6.96 3.36 6.50
C ILE A 50 6.54 3.64 7.95
N SER A 51 5.95 2.64 8.62
CA SER A 51 5.65 2.72 10.06
C SER A 51 6.94 2.58 10.89
N PRO A 52 7.10 3.31 12.02
CA PRO A 52 8.26 3.17 12.90
C PRO A 52 8.58 1.72 13.28
N ASP A 53 7.55 0.93 13.62
CA ASP A 53 7.71 -0.48 14.03
C ASP A 53 8.28 -1.35 12.90
N PHE A 54 7.94 -1.02 11.66
CA PHE A 54 8.44 -1.72 10.48
C PHE A 54 9.86 -1.24 10.13
N TYR A 55 10.13 0.05 10.29
CA TYR A 55 11.43 0.65 10.03
C TYR A 55 12.54 0.06 10.90
N GLU A 56 12.30 -0.11 12.20
CA GLU A 56 13.31 -0.63 13.13
C GLU A 56 13.76 -2.07 12.79
N HIS A 57 12.85 -2.91 12.28
CA HIS A 57 13.14 -4.33 12.05
C HIS A 57 13.56 -4.66 10.61
N LEU A 58 13.04 -3.94 9.61
CA LEU A 58 13.20 -4.33 8.20
C LEU A 58 13.95 -3.30 7.35
N SER A 59 14.19 -2.08 7.84
CA SER A 59 14.93 -1.06 7.07
C SER A 59 16.33 -1.50 6.59
N PRO A 60 17.13 -2.29 7.34
CA PRO A 60 18.44 -2.71 6.85
C PRO A 60 18.34 -3.75 5.73
N ALA A 61 17.27 -4.55 5.71
CA ALA A 61 17.04 -5.52 4.64
C ALA A 61 16.52 -4.82 3.37
N ILE A 62 15.63 -3.84 3.55
CA ILE A 62 15.06 -3.05 2.45
C ILE A 62 16.12 -2.19 1.80
N SER A 63 16.90 -1.42 2.57
CA SER A 63 17.95 -0.55 2.03
C SER A 63 19.05 -1.32 1.29
N ARG A 64 19.31 -2.58 1.66
CA ARG A 64 20.24 -3.45 0.93
C ARG A 64 19.69 -3.94 -0.41
N ARG A 65 18.40 -4.22 -0.48
CA ARG A 65 17.75 -4.75 -1.69
C ARG A 65 17.28 -3.65 -2.64
N TYR A 66 16.94 -2.48 -2.10
CA TYR A 66 16.39 -1.31 -2.78
C TYR A 66 17.10 -0.04 -2.29
N PRO A 67 18.34 0.20 -2.75
CA PRO A 67 19.17 1.29 -2.27
C PRO A 67 18.73 2.68 -2.75
N GLY A 68 17.95 2.74 -3.84
CA GLY A 68 17.36 3.98 -4.37
C GLY A 68 16.06 4.38 -3.70
N LEU A 69 15.42 3.45 -2.96
CA LEU A 69 14.16 3.68 -2.28
C LEU A 69 14.29 4.74 -1.19
N ARG A 70 13.56 5.84 -1.35
CA ARG A 70 13.45 6.90 -0.35
C ARG A 70 12.14 6.75 0.40
N TYR A 71 12.22 6.75 1.73
CA TYR A 71 11.04 6.60 2.57
C TYR A 71 10.96 7.65 3.69
N GLU A 72 9.72 7.99 4.07
CA GLU A 72 9.41 8.81 5.25
C GLU A 72 8.83 7.91 6.36
N VAL A 73 9.37 8.05 7.58
CA VAL A 73 8.86 7.33 8.74
C VAL A 73 7.71 8.13 9.36
N THR A 74 6.51 7.55 9.41
CA THR A 74 5.32 8.22 9.95
C THR A 74 4.46 7.27 10.78
N ARG A 75 3.89 7.78 11.88
CA ARG A 75 2.94 7.04 12.73
C ARG A 75 1.53 6.97 12.12
N THR A 76 1.23 7.83 11.15
CA THR A 76 -0.09 7.93 10.50
C THR A 76 0.04 7.72 8.98
N PRO A 77 0.52 6.55 8.54
CA PRO A 77 0.82 6.31 7.13
C PRO A 77 -0.41 6.36 6.22
N VAL A 78 -1.56 5.88 6.71
CA VAL A 78 -2.82 5.92 5.95
C VAL A 78 -3.28 7.36 5.71
N GLN A 79 -3.27 8.22 6.74
CA GLN A 79 -3.62 9.64 6.58
C GLN A 79 -2.63 10.36 5.65
N THR A 80 -1.34 10.05 5.79
CA THR A 80 -0.29 10.65 4.95
C THR A 80 -0.50 10.28 3.48
N LEU A 81 -0.81 9.01 3.21
CA LEU A 81 -1.15 8.51 1.88
C LEU A 81 -2.46 9.13 1.34
N ALA A 82 -3.47 9.30 2.20
CA ALA A 82 -4.75 9.88 1.82
C ALA A 82 -4.64 11.33 1.33
N THR A 83 -3.73 12.10 1.93
CA THR A 83 -3.50 13.49 1.53
C THR A 83 -2.71 13.63 0.23
N GLY A 84 -1.94 12.61 -0.16
CA GLY A 84 -1.11 12.62 -1.37
C GLY A 84 -0.01 13.70 -1.40
N LEU A 85 0.27 14.34 -0.25
CA LEU A 85 1.22 15.46 -0.17
C LEU A 85 2.65 15.01 0.13
N ARG A 86 2.82 13.80 0.69
CA ARG A 86 4.09 13.36 1.28
C ARG A 86 4.55 11.98 0.87
N CYS A 87 3.63 11.07 0.52
CA CYS A 87 3.94 9.70 0.13
C CYS A 87 2.97 9.24 -0.95
N ASP A 88 3.49 8.51 -1.94
CA ASP A 88 2.68 7.88 -3.01
C ASP A 88 2.32 6.43 -2.68
N ALA A 89 3.12 5.76 -1.84
CA ALA A 89 2.94 4.38 -1.40
C ALA A 89 3.18 4.23 0.11
N TYR A 90 2.70 3.12 0.69
CA TYR A 90 2.94 2.75 2.08
C TYR A 90 3.45 1.30 2.16
N LEU A 91 4.61 1.10 2.77
CA LEU A 91 5.17 -0.22 3.00
C LEU A 91 4.82 -0.71 4.41
N THR A 92 4.14 -1.85 4.50
CA THR A 92 3.63 -2.40 5.75
C THR A 92 3.44 -3.90 5.71
N TYR A 93 3.11 -4.50 6.84
CA TYR A 93 2.67 -5.89 6.91
C TYR A 93 1.28 -6.04 6.26
N ASN A 94 1.06 -7.15 5.55
CA ASN A 94 -0.20 -7.40 4.84
C ASN A 94 -1.43 -7.33 5.75
N ARG A 95 -1.34 -7.82 6.99
CA ARG A 95 -2.49 -7.91 7.91
C ARG A 95 -3.04 -6.53 8.34
N PRO A 96 -2.21 -5.61 8.88
CA PRO A 96 -2.64 -4.23 9.11
C PRO A 96 -3.24 -3.55 7.87
N LEU A 97 -2.72 -3.85 6.68
CA LEU A 97 -3.26 -3.30 5.44
C LEU A 97 -4.64 -3.87 5.11
N GLU A 98 -4.84 -5.18 5.22
CA GLU A 98 -6.14 -5.82 5.01
C GLU A 98 -7.20 -5.27 5.97
N MET A 99 -6.84 -5.06 7.24
CA MET A 99 -7.72 -4.42 8.23
C MET A 99 -7.99 -2.95 7.88
N ALA A 100 -6.97 -2.14 7.59
CA ALA A 100 -7.18 -0.74 7.25
C ALA A 100 -8.00 -0.56 5.95
N ASN A 101 -7.79 -1.44 4.97
CA ASN A 101 -8.56 -1.42 3.73
C ASN A 101 -10.01 -1.86 3.96
N SER A 102 -10.27 -2.71 4.96
CA SER A 102 -11.63 -3.11 5.34
C SER A 102 -12.52 -1.93 5.75
N GLU A 103 -11.90 -0.89 6.31
CA GLU A 103 -12.58 0.31 6.79
C GLU A 103 -12.64 1.42 5.74
N THR A 104 -11.67 1.47 4.84
CA THR A 104 -11.44 2.63 3.96
C THR A 104 -11.70 2.37 2.48
N CYS A 105 -11.52 1.15 1.99
CA CYS A 105 -11.80 0.70 0.62
C CYS A 105 -11.14 1.50 -0.53
N TRP A 106 -10.21 2.41 -0.26
CA TRP A 106 -9.47 3.17 -1.28
C TRP A 106 -7.99 2.80 -1.34
N LEU A 107 -7.53 1.91 -0.46
CA LEU A 107 -6.19 1.35 -0.47
C LEU A 107 -6.16 0.14 -1.42
N HIS A 108 -5.12 0.07 -2.23
CA HIS A 108 -4.86 -1.08 -3.08
C HIS A 108 -3.45 -1.58 -2.81
N THR A 109 -3.31 -2.89 -2.65
CA THR A 109 -2.01 -3.52 -2.56
C THR A 109 -1.35 -3.49 -3.93
N ILE A 110 -0.11 -3.04 -3.96
CA ILE A 110 0.72 -2.96 -5.16
C ILE A 110 1.81 -4.03 -5.07
N GLY A 111 2.04 -4.74 -6.18
CA GLY A 111 3.08 -5.76 -6.26
C GLY A 111 2.82 -7.00 -5.39
N GLN A 112 3.90 -7.58 -4.86
CA GLN A 112 3.88 -8.79 -4.04
C GLN A 112 4.58 -8.56 -2.70
N ALA A 113 4.35 -9.47 -1.74
CA ALA A 113 5.04 -9.45 -0.46
C ALA A 113 6.56 -9.54 -0.67
N VAL A 114 7.29 -8.52 -0.23
CA VAL A 114 8.75 -8.41 -0.40
C VAL A 114 9.49 -9.34 0.56
N PHE A 115 8.94 -9.53 1.75
CA PHE A 115 9.48 -10.39 2.79
C PHE A 115 8.38 -11.32 3.33
N GLY A 116 8.74 -12.58 3.55
CA GLY A 116 7.95 -13.49 4.35
C GLY A 116 8.33 -13.34 5.82
N SER A 117 7.35 -13.05 6.66
CA SER A 117 7.50 -13.10 8.11
C SER A 117 6.40 -13.96 8.69
N GLU A 118 6.76 -14.84 9.63
CA GLU A 118 5.80 -15.66 10.35
C GLU A 118 5.60 -15.10 11.76
N ALA A 119 4.35 -15.06 12.21
CA ALA A 119 4.06 -14.76 13.60
C ALA A 119 4.39 -16.00 14.45
N GLY A 120 5.01 -15.78 15.60
CA GLY A 120 5.34 -16.82 16.55
C GLY A 120 5.22 -16.31 17.98
N TRP A 121 5.41 -17.21 18.93
CA TRP A 121 5.52 -16.87 20.35
C TRP A 121 6.96 -17.01 20.82
N VAL A 122 7.32 -16.23 21.82
CA VAL A 122 8.64 -16.28 22.44
C VAL A 122 8.50 -16.82 23.86
N SER A 123 9.25 -17.86 24.18
CA SER A 123 9.41 -18.36 25.55
C SER A 123 10.83 -18.10 26.05
N ARG A 124 11.04 -18.13 27.36
CA ARG A 124 12.39 -18.03 27.93
C ARG A 124 13.25 -19.22 27.46
N LEU A 125 14.53 -18.97 27.21
CA LEU A 125 15.47 -20.03 26.87
C LEU A 125 15.50 -21.07 28.01
N GLY A 126 15.37 -22.35 27.68
CA GLY A 126 15.35 -23.44 28.67
C GLY A 126 14.00 -23.73 29.32
N SER A 127 12.93 -22.97 29.01
CA SER A 127 11.58 -23.26 29.52
C SER A 127 10.85 -24.34 28.68
N GLY A 128 11.44 -25.53 28.58
CA GLY A 128 10.85 -26.65 27.83
C GLY A 128 9.43 -27.01 28.28
N CYS A 129 9.14 -26.81 29.57
CA CYS A 129 7.82 -27.04 30.16
C CYS A 129 6.72 -26.10 29.62
N VAL A 130 7.09 -24.98 28.98
CA VAL A 130 6.15 -24.00 28.42
C VAL A 130 6.16 -24.06 26.90
N SER A 131 7.34 -24.19 26.28
CA SER A 131 7.44 -24.20 24.82
C SER A 131 6.80 -25.44 24.20
N LEU A 132 6.94 -26.64 24.80
CA LEU A 132 6.37 -27.87 24.26
C LEU A 132 4.83 -27.86 24.30
N PRO A 133 4.16 -27.56 25.44
CA PRO A 133 2.70 -27.48 25.46
C PRO A 133 2.12 -26.43 24.52
N ILE A 134 2.75 -25.25 24.40
CA ILE A 134 2.26 -24.21 23.48
C ILE A 134 2.34 -24.71 22.02
N ASN A 135 3.46 -25.34 21.62
CA ASN A 135 3.57 -25.93 20.27
C ASN A 135 2.49 -26.99 20.02
N ALA A 136 2.26 -27.88 20.99
CA ALA A 136 1.24 -28.92 20.87
C ALA A 136 -0.17 -28.33 20.77
N ALA A 137 -0.51 -27.35 21.62
CA ALA A 137 -1.80 -26.67 21.58
C ALA A 137 -2.01 -25.95 20.25
N MET A 138 -0.99 -25.26 19.72
CA MET A 138 -1.10 -24.57 18.43
C MET A 138 -1.27 -25.54 17.25
N LEU A 139 -0.64 -26.71 17.29
CA LEU A 139 -0.85 -27.78 16.30
C LEU A 139 -2.27 -28.35 16.38
N GLU A 140 -2.79 -28.55 17.58
CA GLU A 140 -4.15 -29.03 17.81
C GLU A 140 -5.19 -28.03 17.31
N LEU A 141 -5.04 -26.74 17.65
CA LEU A 141 -5.88 -25.66 17.12
C LEU A 141 -5.84 -25.58 15.58
N LYS A 142 -4.68 -25.86 14.97
CA LYS A 142 -4.55 -25.94 13.51
C LYS A 142 -5.32 -27.11 12.94
N TRP A 143 -5.13 -28.30 13.50
CA TRP A 143 -5.76 -29.53 13.00
C TRP A 143 -7.27 -29.53 13.17
N ASN A 144 -7.77 -28.93 14.24
CA ASN A 144 -9.20 -28.81 14.50
C ASN A 144 -9.85 -27.68 13.67
N GLY A 145 -9.06 -26.89 12.93
CA GLY A 145 -9.56 -25.75 12.16
C GLY A 145 -9.95 -24.52 13.00
N GLU A 146 -9.76 -24.57 14.32
CA GLU A 146 -10.07 -23.47 15.23
C GLU A 146 -9.22 -22.22 14.93
N MET A 147 -7.98 -22.41 14.48
CA MET A 147 -7.16 -21.29 14.00
C MET A 147 -7.78 -20.60 12.79
N ASP A 148 -8.33 -21.35 11.83
CA ASP A 148 -8.97 -20.77 10.65
C ASP A 148 -10.30 -20.10 11.03
N GLU A 149 -11.04 -20.67 11.99
CA GLU A 149 -12.26 -20.05 12.52
C GLU A 149 -11.94 -18.72 13.22
N LEU A 150 -10.98 -18.71 14.15
CA LEU A 150 -10.52 -17.50 14.83
C LEU A 150 -10.03 -16.47 13.80
N TYR A 151 -9.24 -16.91 12.83
CA TYR A 151 -8.77 -16.05 11.76
C TYR A 151 -9.95 -15.45 10.99
N SER A 152 -10.93 -16.25 10.56
CA SER A 152 -12.11 -15.76 9.85
C SER A 152 -13.02 -14.86 10.71
N ARG A 153 -13.03 -15.05 12.03
CA ARG A 153 -13.89 -14.28 12.94
C ARG A 153 -13.33 -12.91 13.24
N TYR A 154 -12.00 -12.81 13.44
CA TYR A 154 -11.34 -11.57 13.82
C TYR A 154 -10.70 -10.83 12.64
N MET A 155 -10.32 -11.56 11.60
CA MET A 155 -9.70 -11.04 10.38
C MET A 155 -10.60 -11.28 9.14
N GLY A 156 -11.87 -11.64 9.38
CA GLY A 156 -12.84 -11.96 8.34
C GLY A 156 -12.92 -10.92 7.24
N ARG A 157 -13.09 -11.39 6.01
CA ARG A 157 -13.07 -10.57 4.80
C ARG A 157 -13.94 -9.32 4.99
N PRO A 158 -13.40 -8.10 4.79
CA PRO A 158 -14.24 -6.94 4.63
C PRO A 158 -15.37 -7.17 3.64
N PRO A 159 -16.52 -6.49 3.81
CA PRO A 159 -17.50 -6.40 2.75
C PRO A 159 -16.81 -5.91 1.47
N PHE A 160 -17.24 -6.45 0.32
CA PHE A 160 -16.77 -6.07 -1.01
C PHE A 160 -16.54 -4.56 -1.12
N CYS A 161 -15.27 -4.16 -1.18
CA CYS A 161 -14.92 -2.76 -1.38
C CYS A 161 -15.28 -2.35 -2.80
N THR A 162 -16.40 -1.65 -2.96
CA THR A 162 -16.65 -0.84 -4.15
C THR A 162 -15.70 0.35 -4.12
N VAL A 163 -14.80 0.44 -5.08
CA VAL A 163 -13.79 1.51 -5.17
C VAL A 163 -14.49 2.87 -5.13
N PRO A 164 -14.34 3.67 -4.06
CA PRO A 164 -15.01 4.96 -3.96
C PRO A 164 -14.39 5.93 -4.95
N SER A 165 -15.23 6.80 -5.51
CA SER A 165 -14.79 7.86 -6.42
C SER A 165 -13.76 8.79 -5.75
N THR A 166 -12.91 9.46 -6.53
CA THR A 166 -11.92 10.42 -6.00
C THR A 166 -12.56 11.56 -5.19
N ALA A 167 -13.82 11.89 -5.44
CA ALA A 167 -14.59 12.87 -4.66
C ALA A 167 -15.00 12.34 -3.27
N GLU A 168 -15.33 11.05 -3.14
CA GLU A 168 -15.64 10.40 -1.87
C GLU A 168 -14.40 10.22 -0.99
N ARG A 169 -13.24 9.88 -1.59
CA ARG A 169 -11.98 9.75 -0.84
C ARG A 169 -11.64 11.02 -0.05
N ARG A 170 -11.89 12.21 -0.61
CA ARG A 170 -11.62 13.49 0.07
C ARG A 170 -12.59 13.80 1.22
N ARG A 171 -13.80 13.23 1.20
CA ARG A 171 -14.80 13.43 2.26
C ARG A 171 -14.57 12.52 3.47
N LEU A 172 -14.03 11.32 3.26
CA LEU A 172 -13.76 10.36 4.34
C LEU A 172 -12.53 10.73 5.19
N VAL A 173 -11.75 11.72 4.75
CA VAL A 173 -10.49 12.15 5.38
C VAL A 173 -10.65 13.52 6.06
N ALA A 174 -11.78 14.20 5.84
CA ALA A 174 -12.12 15.50 6.44
C ALA A 174 -12.90 15.30 7.75
#